data_AF-A0AAV4P0R6-F1
#
_entry.id   AF-A0AAV4P0R6-F1
#
_cell.length_a   1.000
_cell.length_b   1.000
_cell.length_c   1.000
_cell.angle_alpha   90.00
_cell.angle_beta   90.00
_cell.angle_gamma   90.00
#
_symmetry.space_group_name_H-M   'P 1'
#
loop_
_entity.id
_entity.type
_entity.pdbx_description
1 polymer ?
#
loop_
_entity_poly.entity_id
_entity_poly.type
_entity_poly.pdbx_seq_one_letter_code
_entity_poly.pdbx_strand_id
1 'polypeptide(L)'
;MDSEVAAPSVESNYEDQNDSDSTFESKPALLHQEALALVENEIAAIIKTDPLLQYLPLGVTVDELNSLLALEHGRAMTVNVCRADNQKYSVVVEQKATVIDLKKAIQRHVALKLKREGCERTISWRYIWRTYWLYHAGQKLTMNDKPLKDYDIRNNSELTFVKKLRNK
;
A
#
# COMPACT_ATOMS: atom_id res chain seq x y z
N MET A 1 44.01 -55.95 -18.55
CA MET A 1 44.91 -55.92 -19.71
C MET A 1 44.13 -56.49 -20.87
N ASP A 2 43.70 -55.78 -21.89
CA ASP A 2 43.67 -54.37 -22.22
C ASP A 2 42.56 -54.21 -23.28
N SER A 3 41.92 -53.04 -23.25
CA SER A 3 41.09 -52.33 -24.23
C SER A 3 40.80 -52.95 -25.61
N GLU A 4 39.57 -52.73 -26.12
CA GLU A 4 39.33 -51.74 -27.19
C GLU A 4 37.83 -51.41 -27.34
N VAL A 5 37.56 -50.16 -27.76
CA VAL A 5 36.28 -49.44 -27.75
C VAL A 5 35.85 -49.19 -29.20
N ALA A 6 34.56 -49.28 -29.54
CA ALA A 6 33.94 -48.45 -30.59
C ALA A 6 32.40 -48.56 -30.60
N ALA A 7 31.72 -47.41 -30.53
CA ALA A 7 30.28 -47.23 -30.78
C ALA A 7 29.99 -47.18 -32.30
N PRO A 8 28.73 -47.23 -32.77
CA PRO A 8 27.92 -46.01 -32.77
C PRO A 8 26.39 -46.19 -32.57
N SER A 9 25.77 -45.09 -32.14
CA SER A 9 24.34 -44.84 -32.04
C SER A 9 23.68 -44.70 -33.42
N VAL A 10 22.46 -45.21 -33.61
CA VAL A 10 21.53 -44.77 -34.67
C VAL A 10 20.11 -44.74 -34.12
N GLU A 11 19.42 -43.65 -34.47
CA GLU A 11 18.19 -43.07 -33.94
C GLU A 11 16.95 -43.97 -34.06
N SER A 12 16.18 -44.05 -32.98
CA SER A 12 14.81 -44.56 -32.99
C SER A 12 13.84 -43.43 -33.32
N ASN A 13 13.36 -43.42 -34.56
CA ASN A 13 12.28 -42.58 -35.06
C ASN A 13 10.95 -43.16 -34.53
N TYR A 14 10.24 -42.44 -33.67
CA TYR A 14 8.85 -42.73 -33.35
C TYR A 14 8.02 -41.53 -33.79
N GLU A 15 7.43 -41.67 -34.98
CA GLU A 15 6.21 -40.96 -35.35
C GLU A 15 5.10 -41.52 -34.45
N ASP A 16 4.43 -40.67 -33.68
CA ASP A 16 3.14 -41.04 -33.11
C ASP A 16 2.13 -39.93 -33.36
N GLN A 17 0.98 -40.40 -33.82
CA GLN A 17 -0.02 -39.66 -34.54
C GLN A 17 -0.90 -38.82 -33.62
N ASN A 18 -1.25 -37.67 -34.17
CA ASN A 18 -2.35 -36.79 -33.85
C ASN A 18 -3.61 -37.57 -33.41
N ASP A 19 -4.06 -37.38 -32.18
CA ASP A 19 -5.46 -37.59 -31.81
C ASP A 19 -5.99 -36.38 -31.05
N SER A 20 -7.28 -36.21 -31.20
CA SER A 20 -7.95 -34.97 -31.47
C SER A 20 -8.74 -34.46 -30.26
N ASP A 21 -8.98 -33.15 -30.29
CA ASP A 21 -10.05 -32.46 -29.57
C ASP A 21 -9.87 -32.24 -28.06
N SER A 22 -9.09 -31.20 -27.74
CA SER A 22 -9.52 -30.27 -26.71
C SER A 22 -9.56 -28.87 -27.33
N THR A 23 -10.73 -28.43 -27.78
CA THR A 23 -11.05 -27.00 -27.82
C THR A 23 -10.92 -26.43 -26.41
N PHE A 24 -9.69 -26.16 -25.99
CA PHE A 24 -9.44 -25.20 -24.94
C PHE A 24 -9.77 -23.86 -25.59
N GLU A 25 -11.01 -23.41 -25.40
CA GLU A 25 -11.37 -22.01 -25.66
C GLU A 25 -10.38 -21.16 -24.87
N SER A 26 -9.30 -20.77 -25.54
CA SER A 26 -8.34 -19.82 -25.03
C SER A 26 -9.07 -18.51 -24.95
N LYS A 27 -9.68 -18.24 -23.79
CA LYS A 27 -10.23 -16.92 -23.48
C LYS A 27 -9.15 -15.91 -23.87
N PRO A 28 -9.47 -14.89 -24.68
CA PRO A 28 -8.48 -13.91 -25.08
C PRO A 28 -7.86 -13.35 -23.81
N ALA A 29 -6.54 -13.51 -23.67
CA ALA A 29 -5.81 -12.98 -22.55
C ALA A 29 -5.97 -11.45 -22.59
N LEU A 30 -6.86 -10.92 -21.75
CA LEU A 30 -7.05 -9.48 -21.62
C LEU A 30 -5.69 -8.85 -21.32
N LEU A 31 -5.39 -7.72 -21.99
CA LEU A 31 -4.23 -6.93 -21.64
C LEU A 31 -4.35 -6.52 -20.17
N HIS A 32 -3.26 -6.55 -19.41
CA HIS A 32 -3.29 -6.23 -17.97
C HIS A 32 -4.01 -4.90 -17.67
N GLN A 33 -3.80 -3.89 -18.52
CA GLN A 33 -4.46 -2.59 -18.40
C GLN A 33 -5.98 -2.67 -18.59
N GLU A 34 -6.47 -3.47 -19.55
CA GLU A 34 -7.89 -3.67 -19.80
C GLU A 34 -8.54 -4.44 -18.66
N ALA A 35 -7.87 -5.46 -18.14
CA ALA A 35 -8.34 -6.22 -16.98
C ALA A 35 -8.47 -5.33 -15.73
N LEU A 36 -7.49 -4.45 -15.47
CA LEU A 36 -7.57 -3.49 -14.36
C LEU A 36 -8.70 -2.48 -14.56
N ALA A 37 -8.85 -1.93 -15.77
CA ALA A 37 -9.92 -0.98 -16.07
C ALA A 37 -11.31 -1.60 -15.87
N LEU A 38 -11.49 -2.86 -16.29
CA LEU A 38 -12.73 -3.61 -16.06
C LEU A 38 -13.01 -3.74 -14.57
N VAL A 39 -12.04 -4.19 -13.78
CA VAL A 39 -12.19 -4.36 -12.33
C VAL A 39 -12.51 -3.03 -11.62
N GLU A 40 -11.80 -1.96 -11.96
CA GLU A 40 -12.06 -0.64 -11.38
C GLU A 40 -13.49 -0.14 -11.69
N ASN A 41 -13.97 -0.37 -12.91
CA ASN A 41 -15.33 -0.01 -13.33
C ASN A 41 -16.39 -0.82 -12.59
N GLU A 42 -16.21 -2.14 -12.45
CA GLU A 42 -17.12 -3.02 -11.72
C GLU A 42 -17.19 -2.65 -10.23
N ILE A 43 -16.05 -2.41 -9.58
CA ILE A 43 -16.00 -1.94 -8.18
C ILE A 43 -16.73 -0.60 -8.04
N ALA A 44 -16.51 0.34 -8.96
CA ALA A 44 -17.19 1.62 -8.94
C ALA A 44 -18.71 1.48 -9.15
N ALA A 45 -19.15 0.53 -9.97
CA ALA A 45 -20.57 0.23 -10.16
C ALA A 45 -21.19 -0.34 -8.89
N ILE A 46 -20.53 -1.28 -8.22
CA ILE A 46 -20.99 -1.86 -6.94
C ILE A 46 -21.13 -0.77 -5.87
N ILE A 47 -20.11 0.08 -5.69
CA ILE A 47 -20.12 1.18 -4.71
C ILE A 47 -21.28 2.16 -4.96
N LYS A 48 -21.62 2.42 -6.22
CA LYS A 48 -22.75 3.32 -6.58
C LYS A 48 -24.12 2.66 -6.42
N THR A 49 -24.20 1.35 -6.64
CA THR A 49 -25.48 0.63 -6.68
C THR A 49 -25.93 0.19 -5.29
N ASP A 50 -25.00 -0.18 -4.42
CA ASP A 50 -25.31 -0.64 -3.07
C ASP A 50 -25.46 0.56 -2.09
N PRO A 51 -26.66 0.77 -1.50
CA PRO A 51 -26.89 1.84 -0.52
C PRO A 51 -26.00 1.77 0.72
N LEU A 52 -25.47 0.58 1.06
CA LEU A 52 -24.58 0.41 2.21
C LEU A 52 -23.15 0.89 1.93
N LEU A 53 -22.75 0.96 0.66
CA LEU A 53 -21.39 1.28 0.24
C LEU A 53 -21.22 2.73 -0.24
N GLN A 54 -22.29 3.52 -0.28
CA GLN A 54 -22.29 4.91 -0.76
C GLN A 54 -21.30 5.85 -0.05
N TYR A 55 -20.84 5.49 1.15
CA TYR A 55 -19.90 6.27 1.94
C TYR A 55 -18.43 6.07 1.54
N LEU A 56 -18.14 5.09 0.68
CA LEU A 56 -16.77 4.80 0.24
C LEU A 56 -16.36 5.70 -0.93
N PRO A 57 -15.14 6.25 -0.91
CA PRO A 57 -14.63 7.04 -2.02
C PRO A 57 -14.43 6.18 -3.28
N LEU A 58 -14.65 6.77 -4.47
CA LEU A 58 -14.31 6.11 -5.73
C LEU A 58 -12.78 5.90 -5.81
N GLY A 59 -12.36 4.67 -6.11
CA GLY A 59 -10.95 4.29 -6.03
C GLY A 59 -10.46 4.12 -4.59
N VAL A 60 -11.32 3.55 -3.72
CA VAL A 60 -10.93 3.13 -2.37
C VAL A 60 -9.80 2.11 -2.45
N THR A 61 -8.81 2.26 -1.57
CA THR A 61 -7.72 1.28 -1.46
C THR A 61 -8.02 0.30 -0.33
N VAL A 62 -7.46 -0.91 -0.41
CA VAL A 62 -7.62 -1.93 0.64
C VAL A 62 -7.16 -1.40 2.00
N ASP A 63 -6.07 -0.64 2.04
CA ASP A 63 -5.54 -0.02 3.26
C ASP A 63 -6.51 1.01 3.86
N GLU A 64 -7.13 1.84 3.01
CA GLU A 64 -8.12 2.83 3.45
C GLU A 64 -9.39 2.13 3.97
N LEU A 65 -9.87 1.11 3.27
CA LEU A 65 -11.01 0.30 3.71
C LEU A 65 -10.74 -0.36 5.07
N ASN A 66 -9.57 -0.99 5.23
CA ASN A 66 -9.16 -1.58 6.50
C ASN A 66 -9.08 -0.54 7.61
N SER A 67 -8.59 0.67 7.30
CA SER A 67 -8.52 1.78 8.26
C SER A 67 -9.91 2.27 8.67
N LEU A 68 -10.85 2.37 7.73
CA LEU A 68 -12.25 2.74 8.00
C LEU A 68 -12.94 1.68 8.85
N LEU A 69 -12.82 0.40 8.49
CA LEU A 69 -13.36 -0.70 9.29
C LEU A 69 -12.77 -0.70 10.71
N ALA A 70 -11.46 -0.48 10.84
CA ALA A 70 -10.84 -0.37 12.15
C ALA A 70 -11.38 0.82 12.96
N LEU A 71 -11.73 1.93 12.31
CA LEU A 71 -12.36 3.09 12.96
C LEU A 71 -13.77 2.75 13.46
N GLU A 72 -14.61 2.15 12.61
CA GLU A 72 -15.98 1.74 12.94
C GLU A 72 -16.01 0.74 14.10
N HIS A 73 -15.06 -0.19 14.14
CA HIS A 73 -14.93 -1.15 15.23
C HIS A 73 -14.24 -0.58 16.48
N GLY A 74 -13.91 0.71 16.52
CA GLY A 74 -13.22 1.34 17.64
C GLY A 74 -11.82 0.78 17.90
N ARG A 75 -11.18 0.20 16.88
CA ARG A 75 -9.80 -0.34 16.93
C ARG A 75 -8.76 0.66 16.43
N ALA A 76 -9.18 1.68 15.67
CA ALA A 76 -8.34 2.77 15.22
C ALA A 76 -8.65 4.08 15.93
N MET A 77 -7.74 5.04 15.78
CA MET A 77 -7.83 6.41 16.25
C MET A 77 -7.34 7.35 15.15
N THR A 78 -7.87 8.56 15.13
CA THR A 78 -7.45 9.61 14.20
C THR A 78 -6.39 10.47 14.87
N VAL A 79 -5.29 10.73 14.17
CA VAL A 79 -4.22 11.61 14.63
C VAL A 79 -4.02 12.72 13.62
N ASN A 80 -3.96 13.97 14.10
CA ASN A 80 -3.86 15.13 13.24
C ASN A 80 -2.40 15.53 13.07
N VAL A 81 -1.87 15.41 11.86
CA VAL A 81 -0.49 15.76 11.53
C VAL A 81 -0.45 17.13 10.87
N CYS A 82 0.05 18.12 11.61
CA CYS A 82 0.25 19.48 11.18
C CYS A 82 1.59 19.61 10.45
N ARG A 83 1.51 20.06 9.19
CA ARG A 83 2.65 20.47 8.39
C ARG A 83 3.08 21.89 8.78
N ALA A 84 4.31 22.26 8.42
CA ALA A 84 4.85 23.62 8.64
C ALA A 84 4.00 24.74 7.99
N ASP A 85 3.27 24.41 6.91
CA ASP A 85 2.42 25.36 6.17
C ASP A 85 1.00 25.48 6.77
N ASN A 86 0.80 25.07 8.03
CA ASN A 86 -0.50 24.96 8.73
C ASN A 86 -1.51 24.00 8.11
N GLN A 87 -1.15 23.26 7.05
CA GLN A 87 -1.98 22.19 6.51
C GLN A 87 -2.03 21.02 7.49
N LYS A 88 -3.25 20.55 7.81
CA LYS A 88 -3.49 19.39 8.68
C LYS A 88 -3.85 18.15 7.86
N TYR A 89 -3.27 17.01 8.22
CA TYR A 89 -3.64 15.70 7.69
C TYR A 89 -4.24 14.85 8.81
N SER A 90 -5.50 14.44 8.67
CA SER A 90 -6.15 13.53 9.61
C SER A 90 -5.85 12.09 9.21
N VAL A 91 -4.88 11.49 9.90
CA VAL A 91 -4.36 10.16 9.60
C VAL A 91 -4.95 9.15 10.57
N VAL A 92 -5.55 8.09 10.03
CA VAL A 92 -6.13 7.00 10.83
C VAL A 92 -5.06 5.95 11.10
N VAL A 93 -4.91 5.54 12.35
CA VAL A 93 -3.95 4.52 12.81
C VAL A 93 -4.59 3.60 13.84
N GLU A 94 -4.16 2.34 13.92
CA GLU A 94 -4.64 1.44 14.98
C GLU A 94 -4.25 1.93 16.37
N GLN A 95 -5.05 1.62 17.39
CA GLN A 95 -4.76 2.02 18.77
C GLN A 95 -3.46 1.40 19.32
N LYS A 96 -3.09 0.22 18.83
CA LYS A 96 -1.86 -0.50 19.23
C LYS A 96 -0.67 -0.17 18.32
N ALA A 97 -0.83 0.79 17.40
CA ALA A 97 0.19 1.15 16.43
C ALA A 97 1.45 1.70 17.10
N THR A 98 2.57 1.51 16.40
CA THR A 98 3.87 2.04 16.76
C THR A 98 4.20 3.30 15.95
N VAL A 99 5.30 3.97 16.29
CA VAL A 99 5.77 5.15 15.55
C VAL A 99 6.08 4.83 14.09
N ILE A 100 6.55 3.62 13.76
CA ILE A 100 6.77 3.21 12.37
C ILE A 100 5.46 3.07 11.60
N ASP A 101 4.42 2.54 12.25
CA ASP A 101 3.09 2.39 11.63
C ASP A 101 2.46 3.74 11.36
N LEU A 102 2.58 4.68 12.30
CA LEU A 102 2.17 6.07 12.10
C LEU A 102 2.90 6.71 10.90
N LYS A 103 4.22 6.54 10.80
CA LYS A 103 4.98 7.06 9.65
C LYS A 103 4.49 6.45 8.34
N LYS A 104 4.23 5.14 8.28
CA LYS A 104 3.68 4.47 7.11
C LYS A 104 2.27 4.98 6.78
N ALA A 105 1.42 5.17 7.79
CA ALA A 105 0.07 5.70 7.61
C ALA A 105 0.09 7.12 7.04
N ILE A 106 1.00 7.99 7.52
CA ILE A 106 1.21 9.33 6.96
C ILE A 106 1.63 9.24 5.48
N GLN A 107 2.55 8.33 5.15
CA GLN A 107 3.00 8.13 3.76
C GLN A 107 1.85 7.76 2.84
N ARG A 108 1.08 6.74 3.24
CA ARG A 108 -0.07 6.26 2.47
C ARG A 108 -1.13 7.34 2.31
N HIS A 109 -1.48 8.03 3.40
CA HIS A 109 -2.50 9.08 3.39
C HIS A 109 -2.13 10.20 2.41
N VAL A 110 -0.90 10.70 2.48
CA VAL A 110 -0.45 11.78 1.61
C VAL A 110 -0.28 11.30 0.16
N ALA A 111 0.21 10.08 -0.07
CA ALA A 111 0.29 9.51 -1.42
C ALA A 111 -1.10 9.35 -2.05
N LEU A 112 -2.07 8.84 -1.30
CA LEU A 112 -3.46 8.68 -1.75
C LEU A 112 -4.10 10.05 -2.04
N LYS A 113 -3.88 11.04 -1.17
CA LYS A 113 -4.35 12.41 -1.38
C LYS A 113 -3.78 13.01 -2.67
N LEU A 114 -2.47 12.90 -2.90
CA LEU A 114 -1.83 13.41 -4.12
C LEU A 114 -2.35 12.72 -5.38
N LYS A 115 -2.56 11.39 -5.33
CA LYS A 115 -3.14 10.64 -6.44
C LYS A 115 -4.55 11.14 -6.80
N ARG A 116 -5.39 11.40 -5.79
CA ARG A 116 -6.76 11.94 -5.99
C ARG A 116 -6.78 13.38 -6.48
N GLU A 117 -5.80 14.19 -6.06
CA GLU A 117 -5.62 15.57 -6.54
C GLU A 117 -5.00 15.63 -7.96
N GLY A 118 -4.71 14.49 -8.60
CA GLY A 118 -4.06 14.43 -9.92
C GLY A 118 -2.62 14.97 -9.90
N CYS A 119 -1.99 15.04 -8.73
CA CYS A 119 -0.63 15.54 -8.58
C CYS A 119 0.38 14.42 -8.80
N GLU A 120 1.13 14.47 -9.89
CA GLU A 120 2.21 13.51 -10.20
C GLU A 120 3.47 13.70 -9.34
N ARG A 121 3.48 14.71 -8.46
CA ARG A 121 4.63 15.00 -7.61
C ARG A 121 4.85 13.86 -6.62
N THR A 122 6.03 13.28 -6.65
CA THR A 122 6.43 12.26 -5.67
C THR A 122 7.14 12.90 -4.48
N ILE A 123 6.83 12.42 -3.28
CA ILE A 123 7.48 12.86 -2.05
C ILE A 123 8.57 11.85 -1.68
N SER A 124 9.80 12.33 -1.54
CA SER A 124 10.89 11.53 -0.98
C SER A 124 10.73 11.39 0.53
N TRP A 125 9.98 10.38 0.96
CA TRP A 125 9.76 10.11 2.38
C TRP A 125 11.05 9.84 3.16
N ARG A 126 12.03 9.19 2.51
CA ARG A 126 13.39 9.02 3.07
C ARG A 126 14.00 10.38 3.45
N TYR A 127 13.86 11.39 2.58
CA TYR A 127 14.32 12.74 2.90
C TYR A 127 13.53 13.35 4.06
N ILE A 128 12.19 13.24 4.04
CA ILE A 128 11.33 13.80 5.09
C ILE A 128 11.70 13.23 6.47
N TRP A 129 11.79 11.92 6.63
CA TRP A 129 12.13 11.30 7.93
C TRP A 129 13.55 11.59 8.40
N ARG A 130 14.47 11.80 7.46
CA ARG A 130 15.84 12.19 7.77
C ARG A 130 15.92 13.66 8.21
N THR A 131 15.17 14.56 7.56
CA THR A 131 15.28 16.02 7.74
C THR A 131 14.32 16.57 8.81
N TYR A 132 13.24 15.88 9.13
CA TYR A 132 12.22 16.33 10.09
C TYR A 132 12.01 15.32 11.22
N TRP A 133 11.67 15.83 12.40
CA TRP A 133 11.14 15.08 13.52
C TRP A 133 9.62 15.22 13.57
N LEU A 134 8.94 14.18 14.04
CA LEU A 134 7.56 14.27 14.52
C LEU A 134 7.60 14.61 16.01
N TYR A 135 6.83 15.62 16.40
CA TYR A 135 6.69 16.06 17.79
C TYR A 135 5.24 15.91 18.25
N HIS A 136 5.07 15.46 19.49
CA HIS A 136 3.81 15.47 20.24
C HIS A 136 4.08 16.13 21.59
N ALA A 137 3.33 17.19 21.96
CA ALA A 137 3.45 17.84 23.27
C ALA A 137 4.91 18.15 23.72
N GLY A 138 5.77 18.60 22.80
CA GLY A 138 7.18 18.89 23.08
C GLY A 138 8.12 17.68 23.10
N GLN A 139 7.60 16.46 22.96
CA GLN A 139 8.38 15.22 22.86
C GLN A 139 8.57 14.79 21.40
N LYS A 140 9.81 14.48 21.02
CA LYS A 140 10.13 13.90 19.70
C LYS A 140 9.90 12.39 19.66
N LEU A 141 9.28 11.92 18.58
CA LEU A 141 9.07 10.49 18.30
C LEU A 141 10.34 9.91 17.63
N THR A 142 11.28 9.42 18.43
CA THR A 142 12.56 8.87 17.95
C THR A 142 12.57 7.36 17.80
N MET A 143 11.85 6.63 18.67
CA MET A 143 11.85 5.16 18.68
C MET A 143 10.74 4.65 17.79
N ASN A 144 11.10 3.90 16.74
CA ASN A 144 10.14 3.38 15.76
C ASN A 144 9.21 2.30 16.34
N ASP A 145 9.74 1.44 17.20
CA ASP A 145 9.02 0.27 17.73
C ASP A 145 8.20 0.59 18.99
N LYS A 146 8.37 1.80 19.53
CA LYS A 146 7.64 2.23 20.72
C LYS A 146 6.18 2.54 20.33
N PRO A 147 5.19 2.04 21.07
CA PRO A 147 3.78 2.29 20.78
C PRO A 147 3.43 3.77 20.97
N LEU A 148 2.45 4.24 20.22
CA LEU A 148 2.02 5.64 20.26
C LEU A 148 1.48 6.06 21.65
N LYS A 149 0.84 5.12 22.35
CA LYS A 149 0.31 5.33 23.70
C LYS A 149 1.38 5.75 24.71
N ASP A 150 2.61 5.24 24.57
CA ASP A 150 3.71 5.56 25.48
C ASP A 150 4.33 6.95 25.21
N TYR A 151 3.88 7.63 24.16
CA TYR A 151 4.13 9.05 23.88
C TYR A 151 2.91 9.93 24.25
N ASP A 152 1.93 9.35 24.96
CA ASP A 152 0.63 9.92 25.30
C ASP A 152 -0.18 10.40 24.08
N ILE A 153 0.06 9.78 22.92
CA ILE A 153 -0.70 10.07 21.70
C ILE A 153 -2.02 9.30 21.77
N ARG A 154 -3.13 10.04 21.71
CA ARG A 154 -4.50 9.53 21.79
C ARG A 154 -5.30 9.95 20.55
N ASN A 155 -6.59 9.61 20.55
CA ASN A 155 -7.49 10.08 19.50
C ASN A 155 -7.53 11.61 19.46
N ASN A 156 -7.47 12.15 18.25
CA ASN A 156 -7.40 13.58 17.93
C ASN A 156 -6.15 14.32 18.42
N SER A 157 -5.11 13.61 18.90
CA SER A 157 -3.82 14.23 19.22
C SER A 157 -3.23 14.95 18.01
N GLU A 158 -2.56 16.07 18.28
CA GLU A 158 -1.88 16.87 17.25
C GLU A 158 -0.37 16.59 17.24
N LEU A 159 0.13 16.23 16.06
CA LEU A 159 1.54 16.02 15.78
C LEU A 159 2.04 17.12 14.87
N THR A 160 3.27 17.60 15.11
CA THR A 160 3.88 18.64 14.27
C THR A 160 5.19 18.15 13.67
N PHE A 161 5.42 18.49 12.40
CA PHE A 161 6.74 18.33 11.78
C PHE A 161 7.69 19.47 12.18
N VAL A 162 8.82 19.13 12.78
CA VAL A 162 9.86 20.10 13.15
C VAL A 162 11.16 19.77 12.44
N LYS A 163 11.75 20.75 11.74
CA LYS A 163 13.00 20.56 11.00
C LYS A 163 14.15 20.28 11.96
N LYS A 164 14.99 19.29 11.65
CA LYS A 164 16.20 19.00 12.43
C LYS A 164 17.20 20.15 12.26
N LEU A 165 17.70 20.67 13.36
CA LEU A 165 18.85 21.56 13.34
C LEU A 165 20.07 20.74 12.91
N ARG A 166 20.78 21.17 11.87
CA ARG A 166 22.12 20.64 11.58
C ARG A 166 23.09 21.32 12.52
N ASN A 167 23.78 20.55 13.34
CA ASN A 167 25.03 21.05 13.92
C ASN A 167 25.99 21.24 12.74
N LYS A 168 26.50 22.47 12.58
CA LYS A 168 27.61 22.77 11.68
C LYS A 168 28.89 22.18 12.26
#